data_AF-A0AAW6G2J5-F1
#
_entry.id   AF-A0AAW6G2J5-F1
#
_cell.length_a   1.000
_cell.length_b   1.000
_cell.length_c   1.000
_cell.angle_alpha   90.00
_cell.angle_beta   90.00
_cell.angle_gamma   90.00
#
_symmetry.space_group_name_H-M   'P 1'
#
loop_
_entity.id
_entity.type
_entity.pdbx_description
1 polymer ?
#
loop_
_entity_poly.entity_id
_entity_poly.type
_entity_poly.pdbx_seq_one_letter_code
_entity_poly.pdbx_strand_id
1 'polypeptide(L)'
;MRMKKILLGLVCSLALTACGPAHKSVLEPLTPEEADELAGKYEHFINIYERVIFPKVNKLPEHSLLRQRLEKLTYGDFMEFHRQLFDNDYEERASKEWDKKYDLEKLTRQLDSMTDSIDAYWNDYKENGSPSSYISVEFLDMEKKSWVDDSWGFTVNKLDVSLKLKVTPLKGKIDKLSVSYVLYKGSEHTLGAHVGGGSIEIDTPFDSPEIISSQLKIGDYKPWINNEDYKAYIRNNSVETIKEQCHISLNSPTLIIDGKKFDMTVFYDKIPYYANRYKELRNDTASSDYKLCRDVFIRGEIDKTYYEKDTWVSLRKSQMEYEFNPVAYALFYGEDMAKEIQEKLEDE
;
A
#
# COMPACT_ATOMS: atom_id res chain seq x y z
N MET A 1 49.99 56.50 23.51
CA MET A 1 49.27 55.92 24.68
C MET A 1 47.74 56.05 24.64
N ARG A 2 47.15 57.04 23.92
CA ARG A 2 45.67 57.19 23.79
C ARG A 2 45.00 56.19 22.82
N MET A 3 45.64 55.82 21.71
CA MET A 3 45.07 54.85 20.74
C MET A 3 44.93 53.43 21.31
N LYS A 4 45.87 52.97 22.14
CA LYS A 4 45.79 51.68 22.84
C LYS A 4 44.63 51.63 23.85
N LYS A 5 44.27 52.75 24.48
CA LYS A 5 43.14 52.82 25.43
C LYS A 5 41.79 52.85 24.71
N ILE A 6 41.72 53.41 23.50
CA ILE A 6 40.52 53.40 22.65
C ILE A 6 40.30 52.00 22.04
N LEU A 7 41.37 51.33 21.59
CA LEU A 7 41.29 49.92 21.14
C LEU A 7 40.94 48.96 22.29
N LEU A 8 41.48 49.16 23.49
CA LEU A 8 41.10 48.37 24.67
C LEU A 8 39.64 48.62 25.09
N GLY A 9 39.19 49.88 24.99
CA GLY A 9 37.79 50.26 25.24
C GLY A 9 36.83 49.64 24.24
N LEU A 10 37.19 49.58 22.95
CA LEU A 10 36.37 48.97 21.90
C LEU A 10 36.28 47.44 22.06
N VAL A 11 37.39 46.79 22.43
CA VAL A 11 37.45 45.34 22.70
C VAL A 11 36.67 44.98 23.98
N CYS A 12 36.72 45.82 25.02
CA CYS A 12 35.90 45.63 26.23
C CYS A 12 34.40 45.90 25.97
N SER A 13 34.03 46.86 25.12
CA SER A 13 32.62 47.06 24.73
C SER A 13 32.07 45.94 23.82
N LEU A 14 32.92 45.35 22.97
CA LEU A 14 32.57 44.16 22.17
C LEU A 14 32.54 42.86 23.02
N ALA A 15 33.31 42.80 24.10
CA ALA A 15 33.25 41.69 25.06
C ALA A 15 32.02 41.76 25.99
N LEU A 16 31.50 42.96 26.27
CA LEU A 16 30.29 43.13 27.10
C LEU A 16 28.99 42.86 26.33
N THR A 17 28.99 42.92 25.00
CA THR A 17 27.84 42.47 24.19
C THR A 17 27.74 40.94 24.08
N ALA A 18 28.80 40.20 24.42
CA ALA A 18 28.83 38.73 24.42
C ALA A 18 28.37 38.09 25.75
N CYS A 19 27.92 38.89 26.73
CA CYS A 19 27.50 38.42 28.06
C CYS A 19 25.98 38.42 28.29
N GLY A 20 25.16 38.64 27.25
CA GLY A 20 23.70 38.57 27.38
C GLY A 20 23.18 37.12 27.48
N PRO A 21 22.00 36.88 28.08
CA PRO A 21 21.43 35.54 28.25
C PRO A 21 21.18 34.81 26.93
N ALA A 22 21.12 35.53 25.79
CA ALA A 22 21.02 34.93 24.46
C ALA A 22 22.23 34.09 24.07
N HIS A 23 23.41 34.33 24.66
CA HIS A 23 24.63 33.57 24.37
C HIS A 23 24.85 32.38 25.31
N LYS A 24 23.99 32.21 26.33
CA LYS A 24 24.04 31.02 27.20
C LYS A 24 23.61 29.79 26.43
N SER A 25 24.21 28.66 26.75
CA SER A 25 23.77 27.36 26.23
C SER A 25 22.33 27.09 26.67
N VAL A 26 21.55 26.44 25.82
CA VAL A 26 20.20 25.94 26.17
C VAL A 26 20.21 24.92 27.32
N LEU A 27 21.39 24.41 27.70
CA LEU A 27 21.58 23.54 28.86
C LEU A 27 21.70 24.32 30.19
N GLU A 28 22.03 25.60 30.11
CA GLU A 28 22.18 26.44 31.29
C GLU A 28 20.82 26.99 31.73
N PRO A 29 20.42 26.81 33.00
CA PRO A 29 19.17 27.36 33.49
C PRO A 29 19.21 28.88 33.48
N LEU A 30 18.10 29.50 33.08
CA LEU A 30 17.92 30.94 33.11
C LEU A 30 17.36 31.38 34.47
N THR A 31 17.82 32.54 34.97
CA THR A 31 17.13 33.22 36.06
C THR A 31 15.84 33.89 35.55
N PRO A 32 14.88 34.23 36.42
CA PRO A 32 13.68 34.97 36.01
C PRO A 32 14.00 36.25 35.24
N GLU A 33 15.00 37.01 35.68
CA GLU A 33 15.41 38.26 35.03
C GLU A 33 15.99 38.04 33.62
N GLU A 34 16.75 36.96 33.44
CA GLU A 34 17.31 36.57 32.14
C GLU A 34 16.22 36.08 31.18
N ALA A 35 15.22 35.36 31.70
CA ALA A 35 14.07 34.93 30.94
C ALA A 35 13.21 36.13 30.49
N ASP A 36 13.00 37.11 31.38
CA ASP A 36 12.28 38.36 31.06
C ASP A 36 13.04 39.20 30.02
N GLU A 37 14.38 39.28 30.11
CA GLU A 37 15.20 39.96 29.10
C GLU A 37 15.04 39.30 27.71
N LEU A 38 15.10 37.97 27.65
CA LEU A 38 14.88 37.22 26.40
C LEU A 38 13.44 37.34 25.89
N ALA A 39 12.44 37.44 26.78
CA ALA A 39 11.05 37.69 26.42
C ALA A 39 10.83 39.09 25.83
N GLY A 40 11.59 40.09 26.28
CA GLY A 40 11.61 41.42 25.67
C GLY A 40 12.28 41.45 24.29
N LYS A 41 13.17 40.49 24.00
CA LYS A 41 13.93 40.42 22.76
C LYS A 41 13.30 39.53 21.70
N TYR A 42 12.71 38.40 22.09
CA TYR A 42 12.14 37.40 21.19
C TYR A 42 10.66 37.16 21.50
N GLU A 43 9.84 37.27 20.47
CA GLU A 43 8.41 37.01 20.59
C GLU A 43 8.16 35.57 21.05
N HIS A 44 7.20 35.39 21.97
CA HIS A 44 6.81 34.11 22.56
C HIS A 44 7.92 33.32 23.28
N PHE A 45 9.06 33.94 23.61
CA PHE A 45 10.20 33.26 24.24
C PHE A 45 9.82 32.40 25.45
N ILE A 46 9.07 32.95 26.41
CA ILE A 46 8.68 32.23 27.64
C ILE A 46 7.94 30.93 27.32
N ASN A 47 7.00 30.97 26.37
CA ASN A 47 6.24 29.79 25.96
C ASN A 47 7.16 28.74 25.32
N ILE A 48 8.05 29.17 24.43
CA ILE A 48 9.01 28.29 23.75
C ILE A 48 9.98 27.66 24.75
N TYR A 49 10.49 28.45 25.69
CA TYR A 49 11.36 28.00 26.75
C TYR A 49 10.67 26.95 27.62
N GLU A 50 9.48 27.25 28.15
CA GLU A 50 8.76 26.38 29.08
C GLU A 50 8.18 25.12 28.43
N ARG A 51 7.83 25.16 27.14
CA ARG A 51 7.19 24.02 26.46
C ARG A 51 8.12 23.19 25.60
N VAL A 52 9.18 23.78 25.08
CA VAL A 52 10.09 23.11 24.13
C VAL A 52 11.46 22.91 24.75
N ILE A 53 12.16 24.00 25.10
CA ILE A 53 13.58 23.92 25.49
C ILE A 53 13.73 23.21 26.84
N PHE A 54 13.13 23.77 27.89
CA PHE A 54 13.30 23.29 29.26
C PHE A 54 12.86 21.83 29.45
N PRO A 55 11.64 21.42 29.01
CA PRO A 55 11.19 20.05 29.24
C PRO A 55 12.02 19.01 28.49
N LYS A 56 12.56 19.35 27.31
CA LYS A 56 13.37 18.44 26.52
C LYS A 56 14.77 18.33 27.09
N VAL A 57 15.42 19.46 27.36
CA VAL A 57 16.76 19.50 27.97
C VAL A 57 16.79 18.79 29.32
N ASN A 58 15.81 19.05 30.20
CA ASN A 58 15.78 18.49 31.54
C ASN A 58 15.59 16.95 31.56
N LYS A 59 15.04 16.37 30.48
CA LYS A 59 14.85 14.92 30.35
C LYS A 59 16.04 14.21 29.69
N LEU A 60 17.03 14.93 29.16
CA LEU A 60 18.17 14.32 28.48
C LEU A 60 19.17 13.72 29.49
N PRO A 61 19.55 12.43 29.33
CA PRO A 61 20.62 11.83 30.13
C PRO A 61 21.92 12.63 30.03
N GLU A 62 22.67 12.73 31.13
CA GLU A 62 23.92 13.51 31.17
C GLU A 62 24.95 13.08 30.13
N HIS A 63 24.96 11.79 29.77
CA HIS A 63 25.91 11.22 28.81
C HIS A 63 25.34 11.06 27.39
N SER A 64 24.17 11.62 27.08
CA SER A 64 23.62 11.50 25.73
C SER A 64 24.42 12.32 24.71
N LEU A 65 24.55 11.80 23.49
CA LEU A 65 25.24 12.49 22.41
C LEU A 65 24.55 13.81 22.03
N LEU A 66 23.22 13.86 22.09
CA LEU A 66 22.47 15.10 21.88
C LEU A 66 22.83 16.16 22.91
N ARG A 67 22.93 15.80 24.20
CA ARG A 67 23.30 16.76 25.24
C ARG A 67 24.68 17.36 24.97
N GLN A 68 25.66 16.55 24.56
CA GLN A 68 26.98 17.05 24.15
C GLN A 68 26.90 18.00 22.95
N ARG A 69 26.04 17.71 21.95
CA ARG A 69 25.82 18.60 20.80
C ARG A 69 25.17 19.93 21.21
N LEU A 70 24.29 19.91 22.21
CA LEU A 70 23.57 21.09 22.72
C LEU A 70 24.46 22.05 23.53
N GLU A 71 25.63 21.63 24.00
CA GLU A 71 26.57 22.49 24.75
C GLU A 71 26.89 23.79 24.01
N LYS A 72 26.93 23.75 22.67
CA LYS A 72 27.22 24.90 21.82
C LYS A 72 25.98 25.63 21.30
N LEU A 73 24.79 25.05 21.46
CA LEU A 73 23.55 25.68 21.01
C LEU A 73 23.12 26.73 22.04
N THR A 74 23.11 27.99 21.65
CA THR A 74 22.67 29.07 22.54
C THR A 74 21.17 29.32 22.45
N TYR A 75 20.59 29.99 23.45
CA TYR A 75 19.20 30.45 23.36
C TYR A 75 18.96 31.34 22.13
N GLY A 76 19.94 32.18 21.77
CA GLY A 76 19.89 33.01 20.58
C GLY A 76 19.84 32.20 19.29
N ASP A 77 20.72 31.19 19.16
CA ASP A 77 20.75 30.30 17.98
C ASP A 77 19.43 29.53 17.83
N PHE A 78 18.90 29.02 18.95
CA PHE A 78 17.62 28.30 18.92
C PHE A 78 16.45 29.22 18.57
N MET A 79 16.43 30.46 19.09
CA MET A 79 15.38 31.42 18.76
C MET A 79 15.48 31.91 17.32
N GLU A 80 16.68 32.02 16.75
CA GLU A 80 16.85 32.29 15.33
C GLU A 80 16.30 31.14 14.47
N PHE A 81 16.62 29.89 14.82
CA PHE A 81 16.03 28.71 14.19
C PHE A 81 14.50 28.70 14.31
N HIS A 82 13.96 28.95 15.50
CA HIS A 82 12.52 28.96 15.72
C HIS A 82 11.82 30.03 14.89
N ARG A 83 12.42 31.23 14.78
CA ARG A 83 11.91 32.28 13.89
C ARG A 83 11.94 31.82 12.44
N GLN A 84 13.02 31.16 12.02
CA GLN A 84 13.11 30.60 10.66
C GLN A 84 11.99 29.61 10.36
N LEU A 85 11.43 28.86 11.32
CA LEU A 85 10.30 27.94 11.03
C LEU A 85 9.06 28.64 10.46
N PHE A 86 8.88 29.94 10.72
CA PHE A 86 7.71 30.72 10.32
C PHE A 86 8.04 31.85 9.34
N ASP A 87 9.23 32.44 9.44
CA ASP A 87 9.67 33.58 8.63
C ASP A 87 10.70 33.15 7.56
N ASN A 88 10.37 32.11 6.79
CA ASN A 88 11.19 31.62 5.67
C ASN A 88 10.40 31.57 4.37
N ASP A 89 11.12 31.38 3.26
CA ASP A 89 10.58 31.10 1.93
C ASP A 89 10.82 29.64 1.49
N TYR A 90 11.10 28.72 2.43
CA TYR A 90 11.49 27.34 2.13
C TYR A 90 10.42 26.58 1.37
N GLU A 91 9.15 26.78 1.71
CA GLU A 91 8.04 26.15 0.97
C GLU A 91 7.98 26.63 -0.49
N GLU A 92 8.13 27.94 -0.73
CA GLU A 92 8.15 28.51 -2.08
C GLU A 92 9.38 28.06 -2.87
N ARG A 93 10.56 28.05 -2.23
CA ARG A 93 11.81 27.56 -2.82
C ARG A 93 11.73 26.09 -3.17
N ALA A 94 11.24 25.26 -2.25
CA ALA A 94 11.01 23.85 -2.50
C ALA A 94 10.02 23.67 -3.66
N SER A 95 8.88 24.38 -3.66
CA SER A 95 7.91 24.31 -4.77
C SER A 95 8.56 24.63 -6.13
N LYS A 96 9.43 25.64 -6.19
CA LYS A 96 10.20 25.99 -7.40
C LYS A 96 11.27 24.95 -7.76
N GLU A 97 11.92 24.33 -6.78
CA GLU A 97 12.87 23.23 -7.01
C GLU A 97 12.14 22.01 -7.61
N TRP A 98 10.95 21.70 -7.10
CA TRP A 98 10.09 20.65 -7.64
C TRP A 98 9.66 20.95 -9.07
N ASP A 99 9.17 22.16 -9.36
CA ASP A 99 8.73 22.57 -10.71
C ASP A 99 9.89 22.56 -11.73
N LYS A 100 11.14 22.73 -11.27
CA LYS A 100 12.33 22.57 -12.11
C LYS A 100 12.72 21.11 -12.32
N LYS A 101 12.52 20.27 -11.30
CA LYS A 101 12.87 18.85 -11.31
C LYS A 101 11.89 18.04 -12.14
N TYR A 102 10.59 18.35 -12.02
CA TYR A 102 9.52 17.59 -12.66
C TYR A 102 8.63 18.49 -13.51
N ASP A 103 8.48 18.11 -14.78
CA ASP A 103 7.47 18.67 -15.67
C ASP A 103 6.23 17.78 -15.61
N LEU A 104 5.32 18.11 -14.68
CA LEU A 104 4.12 17.32 -14.43
C LEU A 104 3.24 17.20 -15.68
N GLU A 105 3.16 18.25 -16.49
CA GLU A 105 2.34 18.25 -17.69
C GLU A 105 2.92 17.29 -18.73
N LYS A 106 4.24 17.32 -18.94
CA LYS A 106 4.92 16.37 -19.81
C LYS A 106 4.78 14.92 -19.32
N LEU A 107 4.96 14.69 -18.03
CA LEU A 107 4.82 13.35 -17.43
C LEU A 107 3.38 12.83 -17.58
N THR A 108 2.38 13.70 -17.36
CA THR A 108 0.96 13.37 -17.57
C THR A 108 0.66 13.06 -19.03
N ARG A 109 1.16 13.88 -19.97
CA ARG A 109 0.99 13.62 -21.42
C ARG A 109 1.63 12.30 -21.84
N GLN A 110 2.78 11.96 -21.28
CA GLN A 110 3.42 10.67 -21.54
C GLN A 110 2.57 9.51 -20.99
N LEU A 111 2.06 9.63 -19.76
CA LEU A 111 1.14 8.64 -19.18
C LEU A 111 -0.13 8.46 -20.02
N ASP A 112 -0.75 9.56 -20.45
CA ASP A 112 -1.95 9.52 -21.31
C ASP A 112 -1.67 8.79 -22.63
N SER A 113 -0.49 9.00 -23.22
CA SER A 113 -0.07 8.32 -24.45
C SER A 113 0.15 6.81 -24.28
N MET A 114 0.43 6.35 -23.06
CA MET A 114 0.69 4.95 -22.74
C MET A 114 -0.55 4.21 -22.22
N THR A 115 -1.61 4.94 -21.85
CA THR A 115 -2.77 4.36 -21.13
C THR A 115 -3.39 3.20 -21.89
N ASP A 116 -3.62 3.34 -23.20
CA ASP A 116 -4.23 2.26 -24.00
C ASP A 116 -3.32 1.03 -24.10
N SER A 117 -2.00 1.21 -24.12
CA SER A 117 -1.04 0.11 -24.13
C SER A 117 -0.98 -0.61 -22.77
N ILE A 118 -1.04 0.14 -21.67
CA ILE A 118 -1.06 -0.41 -20.31
C ILE A 118 -2.36 -1.20 -20.09
N ASP A 119 -3.49 -0.66 -20.54
CA ASP A 119 -4.78 -1.33 -20.51
C ASP A 119 -4.75 -2.64 -21.31
N ALA A 120 -4.23 -2.58 -22.54
CA ALA A 120 -4.12 -3.77 -23.39
C ALA A 120 -3.28 -4.87 -22.72
N TYR A 121 -2.14 -4.49 -22.14
CA TYR A 121 -1.28 -5.41 -21.41
C TYR A 121 -1.99 -6.05 -20.21
N TRP A 122 -2.64 -5.26 -19.35
CA TRP A 122 -3.29 -5.80 -18.16
C TRP A 122 -4.58 -6.57 -18.46
N ASN A 123 -5.28 -6.25 -19.55
CA ASN A 123 -6.41 -7.05 -20.02
C ASN A 123 -5.93 -8.40 -20.57
N ASP A 124 -4.88 -8.41 -21.40
CA ASP A 124 -4.25 -9.65 -21.85
C ASP A 124 -3.77 -10.50 -20.65
N TYR A 125 -3.13 -9.87 -19.66
CA TYR A 125 -2.72 -10.54 -18.44
C TYR A 125 -3.91 -11.11 -17.63
N LYS A 126 -5.07 -10.45 -17.59
CA LYS A 126 -6.29 -10.99 -16.96
C LYS A 126 -6.85 -12.20 -17.69
N GLU A 127 -6.92 -12.12 -19.01
CA GLU A 127 -7.46 -13.19 -19.84
C GLU A 127 -6.52 -14.40 -19.88
N ASN A 128 -5.22 -14.15 -20.09
CA ASN A 128 -4.21 -15.18 -20.35
C ASN A 128 -3.28 -15.45 -19.16
N GLY A 129 -3.33 -14.67 -18.09
CA GLY A 129 -2.49 -14.89 -16.91
C GLY A 129 -3.22 -15.59 -15.78
N SER A 130 -4.55 -15.58 -15.73
CA SER A 130 -5.32 -16.06 -14.57
C SER A 130 -5.09 -17.57 -14.29
N PRO A 131 -5.18 -18.02 -13.03
CA PRO A 131 -5.12 -19.45 -12.67
C PRO A 131 -6.07 -20.33 -13.48
N SER A 132 -7.27 -19.84 -13.79
CA SER A 132 -8.25 -20.55 -14.62
C SER A 132 -7.77 -20.83 -16.04
N SER A 133 -6.84 -20.03 -16.57
CA SER A 133 -6.27 -20.21 -17.91
C SER A 133 -5.23 -21.33 -17.99
N TYR A 134 -4.84 -21.95 -16.87
CA TYR A 134 -3.84 -23.03 -16.81
C TYR A 134 -4.45 -24.41 -16.93
N ILE A 135 -5.78 -24.54 -16.80
CA ILE A 135 -6.48 -25.81 -16.81
C ILE A 135 -7.74 -25.75 -17.66
N SER A 136 -8.07 -26.87 -18.30
CA SER A 136 -9.39 -27.14 -18.86
C SER A 136 -10.01 -28.33 -18.12
N VAL A 137 -11.30 -28.25 -17.83
CA VAL A 137 -12.05 -29.33 -17.19
C VAL A 137 -13.21 -29.73 -18.10
N GLU A 138 -13.19 -30.99 -18.52
CA GLU A 138 -14.23 -31.59 -19.36
C GLU A 138 -15.07 -32.57 -18.55
N PHE A 139 -16.39 -32.45 -18.66
CA PHE A 139 -17.35 -33.39 -18.05
C PHE A 139 -17.49 -34.64 -18.92
N LEU A 140 -16.88 -35.75 -18.50
CA LEU A 140 -16.88 -36.99 -19.28
C LEU A 140 -18.12 -37.83 -19.04
N ASP A 141 -18.43 -38.11 -17.78
CA ASP A 141 -19.43 -39.11 -17.38
C ASP A 141 -19.88 -38.89 -15.93
N MET A 142 -21.01 -39.47 -15.52
CA MET A 142 -21.60 -39.31 -14.20
C MET A 142 -22.04 -40.66 -13.64
N GLU A 143 -21.56 -41.00 -12.45
CA GLU A 143 -22.05 -42.12 -11.67
C GLU A 143 -23.18 -41.66 -10.75
N LYS A 144 -24.31 -42.39 -10.77
CA LYS A 144 -25.50 -42.12 -9.96
C LYS A 144 -25.80 -43.32 -9.09
N LYS A 145 -25.87 -43.13 -7.77
CA LYS A 145 -26.30 -44.13 -6.80
C LYS A 145 -27.55 -43.64 -6.10
N SER A 146 -28.69 -44.27 -6.38
CA SER A 146 -29.96 -43.97 -5.71
C SER A 146 -30.32 -45.09 -4.76
N TRP A 147 -30.82 -44.75 -3.57
CA TRP A 147 -31.36 -45.70 -2.62
C TRP A 147 -32.46 -45.07 -1.79
N VAL A 148 -33.25 -45.92 -1.14
CA VAL A 148 -34.28 -45.53 -0.19
C VAL A 148 -33.73 -45.68 1.22
N ASP A 149 -33.88 -44.62 2.02
CA ASP A 149 -33.56 -44.60 3.44
C ASP A 149 -34.85 -44.42 4.24
N ASP A 150 -35.28 -45.49 4.93
CA ASP A 150 -36.48 -45.51 5.77
C ASP A 150 -36.14 -45.45 7.28
N SER A 151 -34.88 -45.17 7.64
CA SER A 151 -34.40 -45.24 9.03
C SER A 151 -35.07 -44.27 10.00
N TRP A 152 -35.77 -43.25 9.48
CA TRP A 152 -36.44 -42.20 10.25
C TRP A 152 -37.96 -42.37 10.36
N GLY A 153 -38.51 -43.51 9.93
CA GLY A 153 -39.96 -43.78 9.94
C GLY A 153 -40.74 -43.09 8.82
N PHE A 154 -40.04 -42.52 7.84
CA PHE A 154 -40.58 -42.03 6.57
C PHE A 154 -39.54 -42.24 5.46
N THR A 155 -40.02 -42.42 4.23
CA THR A 155 -39.18 -42.74 3.08
C THR A 155 -38.45 -41.52 2.52
N VAL A 156 -37.11 -41.59 2.50
CA VAL A 156 -36.25 -40.57 1.88
C VAL A 156 -35.51 -41.16 0.70
N ASN A 157 -35.73 -40.60 -0.50
CA ASN A 157 -34.96 -40.95 -1.68
C ASN A 157 -33.59 -40.25 -1.65
N LYS A 158 -32.54 -41.02 -1.40
CA LYS A 158 -31.17 -40.54 -1.43
C LYS A 158 -30.60 -40.67 -2.84
N LEU A 159 -29.65 -39.79 -3.15
CA LEU A 159 -28.95 -39.77 -4.42
C LEU A 159 -27.53 -39.28 -4.16
N ASP A 160 -26.56 -40.17 -4.39
CA ASP A 160 -25.15 -39.82 -4.49
C ASP A 160 -24.76 -39.73 -5.95
N VAL A 161 -23.98 -38.69 -6.25
CA VAL A 161 -23.52 -38.42 -7.61
C VAL A 161 -22.04 -38.12 -7.59
N SER A 162 -21.31 -38.78 -8.48
CA SER A 162 -19.89 -38.50 -8.71
C SER A 162 -19.69 -38.20 -10.19
N LEU A 163 -19.01 -37.11 -10.50
CA LEU A 163 -18.64 -36.74 -11.87
C LEU A 163 -17.27 -37.32 -12.19
N LYS A 164 -17.14 -37.94 -13.37
CA LYS A 164 -15.85 -38.19 -14.00
C LYS A 164 -15.47 -36.96 -14.82
N LEU A 165 -14.37 -36.35 -14.42
CA LEU A 165 -13.87 -35.11 -15.00
C LEU A 165 -12.50 -35.37 -15.60
N LYS A 166 -12.24 -34.81 -16.78
CA LYS A 166 -10.91 -34.79 -17.38
C LYS A 166 -10.31 -33.42 -17.18
N VAL A 167 -9.20 -33.37 -16.45
CA VAL A 167 -8.45 -32.16 -16.16
C VAL A 167 -7.24 -32.13 -17.09
N THR A 168 -7.16 -31.12 -17.94
CA THR A 168 -6.05 -30.97 -18.90
C THR A 168 -5.22 -29.74 -18.53
N PRO A 169 -3.91 -29.90 -18.26
CA PRO A 169 -3.02 -28.75 -18.10
C PRO A 169 -2.82 -28.05 -19.45
N LEU A 170 -2.89 -26.72 -19.47
CA LEU A 170 -2.80 -25.90 -20.68
C LEU A 170 -1.48 -25.15 -20.82
N LYS A 171 -0.74 -24.96 -19.72
CA LYS A 171 0.46 -24.10 -19.66
C LYS A 171 1.64 -24.80 -18.97
N GLY A 172 1.90 -26.03 -19.40
CA GLY A 172 2.97 -26.85 -18.86
C GLY A 172 2.56 -27.62 -17.61
N LYS A 173 3.57 -28.12 -16.90
CA LYS A 173 3.41 -28.99 -15.74
C LYS A 173 2.80 -28.23 -14.55
N ILE A 174 1.87 -28.88 -13.86
CA ILE A 174 1.27 -28.41 -12.60
C ILE A 174 1.69 -29.39 -11.52
N ASP A 175 2.24 -28.91 -10.41
CA ASP A 175 2.69 -29.76 -9.31
C ASP A 175 1.52 -30.23 -8.44
N LYS A 176 0.55 -29.34 -8.20
CA LYS A 176 -0.70 -29.62 -7.49
C LYS A 176 -1.84 -28.73 -7.98
N LEU A 177 -3.07 -29.23 -7.90
CA LEU A 177 -4.29 -28.51 -8.21
C LEU A 177 -5.32 -28.70 -7.11
N SER A 178 -5.90 -27.59 -6.65
CA SER A 178 -7.14 -27.54 -5.87
C SER A 178 -8.09 -26.56 -6.55
N VAL A 179 -9.29 -27.00 -6.93
CA VAL A 179 -10.29 -26.11 -7.53
C VAL A 179 -11.70 -26.55 -7.19
N SER A 180 -12.54 -25.59 -6.81
CA SER A 180 -13.98 -25.83 -6.69
C SER A 180 -14.66 -25.63 -8.03
N TYR A 181 -15.71 -26.39 -8.30
CA TYR A 181 -16.51 -26.20 -9.51
C TYR A 181 -18.00 -26.21 -9.19
N VAL A 182 -18.76 -25.62 -10.10
CA VAL A 182 -20.21 -25.60 -10.09
C VAL A 182 -20.74 -26.19 -11.39
N LEU A 183 -21.73 -27.07 -11.29
CA LEU A 183 -22.51 -27.54 -12.41
C LEU A 183 -23.74 -26.63 -12.57
N TYR A 184 -23.82 -25.93 -13.70
CA TYR A 184 -24.95 -25.07 -14.05
C TYR A 184 -25.81 -25.73 -15.11
N LYS A 185 -27.13 -25.49 -15.07
CA LYS A 185 -28.08 -25.86 -16.12
C LYS A 185 -28.33 -24.67 -17.04
N GLY A 186 -28.16 -24.87 -18.35
CA GLY A 186 -28.17 -23.81 -19.34
C GLY A 186 -26.92 -22.94 -19.26
N SER A 187 -26.84 -21.88 -20.07
CA SER A 187 -25.65 -21.03 -20.16
C SER A 187 -25.52 -19.97 -19.06
N GLU A 188 -26.52 -19.82 -18.19
CA GLU A 188 -26.57 -18.73 -17.21
C GLU A 188 -25.93 -19.11 -15.87
N HIS A 189 -25.12 -18.20 -15.31
CA HIS A 189 -24.48 -18.38 -14.00
C HIS A 189 -25.36 -17.78 -12.88
N THR A 190 -26.60 -18.25 -12.78
CA THR A 190 -27.57 -17.76 -11.79
C THR A 190 -27.75 -18.75 -10.63
N LEU A 191 -28.24 -18.26 -9.49
CA LEU A 191 -28.60 -19.13 -8.36
C LEU A 191 -29.67 -20.17 -8.75
N GLY A 192 -30.58 -19.81 -9.66
CA GLY A 192 -31.62 -20.70 -10.15
C GLY A 192 -31.08 -21.84 -11.00
N ALA A 193 -30.01 -21.61 -11.76
CA ALA A 193 -29.36 -22.60 -12.63
C ALA A 193 -28.35 -23.51 -11.89
N HIS A 194 -28.07 -23.24 -10.61
CA HIS A 194 -27.05 -23.97 -9.84
C HIS A 194 -27.55 -25.36 -9.44
N VAL A 195 -27.11 -26.38 -10.18
CA VAL A 195 -27.47 -27.78 -9.92
C VAL A 195 -26.74 -28.33 -8.69
N GLY A 196 -25.43 -28.08 -8.61
CA GLY A 196 -24.60 -28.51 -7.49
C GLY A 196 -23.15 -28.10 -7.65
N GLY A 197 -22.35 -28.35 -6.60
CA GLY A 197 -20.92 -28.03 -6.58
C GLY A 197 -20.07 -29.21 -6.12
N GLY A 198 -18.81 -29.18 -6.52
CA GLY A 198 -17.80 -30.17 -6.11
C GLY A 198 -16.41 -29.57 -6.06
N SER A 199 -15.42 -30.41 -5.82
CA SER A 199 -14.02 -30.02 -5.74
C SER A 199 -13.13 -31.03 -6.44
N ILE A 200 -12.09 -30.52 -7.09
CA ILE A 200 -11.06 -31.28 -7.78
C ILE A 200 -9.77 -31.08 -7.00
N GLU A 201 -9.15 -32.18 -6.59
CA GLU A 201 -7.87 -32.20 -5.90
C GLU A 201 -6.93 -33.15 -6.64
N ILE A 202 -5.77 -32.66 -7.06
CA ILE A 202 -4.67 -33.45 -7.63
C ILE A 202 -3.41 -33.09 -6.85
N ASP A 203 -2.96 -34.02 -6.01
CA ASP A 203 -1.83 -33.83 -5.10
C ASP A 203 -0.47 -34.25 -5.67
N THR A 204 -0.47 -34.80 -6.89
CA THR A 204 0.72 -35.27 -7.59
C THR A 204 0.97 -34.44 -8.85
N PRO A 205 2.23 -34.22 -9.23
CA PRO A 205 2.53 -33.45 -10.43
C PRO A 205 2.00 -34.11 -11.71
N PHE A 206 1.46 -33.30 -12.63
CA PHE A 206 0.92 -33.75 -13.90
C PHE A 206 1.21 -32.73 -15.03
N ASP A 207 1.51 -33.24 -16.21
CA ASP A 207 1.77 -32.49 -17.44
C ASP A 207 0.95 -33.01 -18.64
N SER A 208 0.05 -33.95 -18.38
CA SER A 208 -0.88 -34.54 -19.35
C SER A 208 -2.27 -34.68 -18.73
N PRO A 209 -3.33 -34.97 -19.52
CA PRO A 209 -4.69 -35.02 -19.00
C PRO A 209 -4.90 -36.11 -17.94
N GLU A 210 -5.49 -35.73 -16.81
CA GLU A 210 -5.85 -36.62 -15.70
C GLU A 210 -7.36 -36.85 -15.64
N ILE A 211 -7.79 -38.09 -15.38
CA ILE A 211 -9.20 -38.41 -15.17
C ILE A 211 -9.44 -38.63 -13.69
N ILE A 212 -10.34 -37.83 -13.13
CA ILE A 212 -10.66 -37.85 -11.70
C ILE A 212 -12.15 -38.09 -11.49
N SER A 213 -12.49 -38.64 -10.33
CA SER A 213 -13.86 -38.72 -9.84
C SER A 213 -14.05 -37.70 -8.73
N SER A 214 -15.07 -36.85 -8.85
CA SER A 214 -15.41 -35.83 -7.86
C SER A 214 -16.85 -35.99 -7.40
N GLN A 215 -17.08 -35.95 -6.09
CA GLN A 215 -18.43 -35.96 -5.53
C GLN A 215 -19.15 -34.65 -5.86
N LEU A 216 -20.33 -34.76 -6.45
CA LEU A 216 -21.22 -33.63 -6.69
C LEU A 216 -22.19 -33.48 -5.51
N LYS A 217 -22.06 -32.38 -4.79
CA LYS A 217 -23.05 -31.97 -3.79
C LYS A 217 -24.14 -31.18 -4.50
N ILE A 218 -25.24 -31.87 -4.79
CA ILE A 218 -26.43 -31.26 -5.37
C ILE A 218 -27.02 -30.31 -4.34
N GLY A 219 -27.35 -29.09 -4.76
CA GLY A 219 -27.93 -28.08 -3.87
C GLY A 219 -29.18 -28.63 -3.18
N ASP A 220 -29.28 -28.40 -1.87
CA ASP A 220 -30.54 -28.65 -1.18
C ASP A 220 -31.59 -27.66 -1.67
N TYR A 221 -32.82 -28.15 -1.80
CA TYR A 221 -34.02 -27.37 -2.10
C TYR A 221 -33.97 -26.03 -1.36
N LYS A 222 -33.84 -24.92 -2.10
CA LYS A 222 -33.96 -23.56 -1.55
C LYS A 222 -35.40 -23.10 -1.75
N PRO A 223 -36.25 -23.08 -0.71
CA PRO A 223 -37.69 -22.84 -0.83
C PRO A 223 -38.09 -21.49 -1.43
N TRP A 224 -37.14 -20.57 -1.62
CA TRP A 224 -37.34 -19.18 -2.02
C TRP A 224 -36.77 -18.83 -3.40
N ILE A 225 -36.16 -19.78 -4.13
CA ILE A 225 -35.62 -19.54 -5.49
C ILE A 225 -36.11 -20.68 -6.39
N ASN A 226 -37.06 -20.38 -7.28
CA ASN A 226 -37.56 -21.21 -8.40
C ASN A 226 -37.38 -22.74 -8.27
N ASN A 227 -38.36 -23.39 -7.63
CA ASN A 227 -39.07 -24.65 -7.93
C ASN A 227 -38.42 -25.89 -8.59
N GLU A 228 -37.13 -25.94 -8.95
CA GLU A 228 -36.55 -27.14 -9.57
C GLU A 228 -35.88 -28.06 -8.53
N ASP A 229 -36.46 -29.25 -8.35
CA ASP A 229 -35.83 -30.32 -7.56
C ASP A 229 -34.67 -30.90 -8.37
N TYR A 230 -33.47 -30.35 -8.17
CA TYR A 230 -32.28 -30.80 -8.88
C TYR A 230 -31.88 -32.25 -8.58
N LYS A 231 -32.26 -32.79 -7.42
CA LYS A 231 -32.06 -34.22 -7.13
C LYS A 231 -32.98 -35.06 -8.01
N ALA A 232 -34.24 -34.65 -8.19
CA ALA A 232 -35.15 -35.31 -9.14
C ALA A 232 -34.71 -35.10 -10.60
N TYR A 233 -34.27 -33.91 -10.98
CA TYR A 233 -33.74 -33.62 -12.31
C TYR A 233 -32.58 -34.57 -12.67
N ILE A 234 -31.56 -34.67 -11.82
CA ILE A 234 -30.41 -35.54 -12.07
C ILE A 234 -30.82 -37.02 -12.08
N ARG A 235 -31.74 -37.43 -11.20
CA ARG A 235 -32.24 -38.82 -11.14
C ARG A 235 -32.99 -39.22 -12.40
N ASN A 236 -33.82 -38.33 -12.95
CA ASN A 236 -34.77 -38.65 -14.00
C ASN A 236 -34.21 -38.47 -15.42
N ASN A 237 -33.11 -37.73 -15.59
CA ASN A 237 -32.48 -37.51 -16.90
C ASN A 237 -31.33 -38.50 -17.13
N SER A 238 -31.00 -38.80 -18.40
CA SER A 238 -29.80 -39.58 -18.72
C SER A 238 -28.54 -38.76 -18.49
N VAL A 239 -27.36 -39.41 -18.51
CA VAL A 239 -26.08 -38.69 -18.38
C VAL A 239 -25.86 -37.78 -19.60
N GLU A 240 -26.23 -38.25 -20.80
CA GLU A 240 -26.14 -37.51 -22.05
C GLU A 240 -26.98 -36.24 -22.01
N THR A 241 -28.24 -36.33 -21.56
CA THR A 241 -29.10 -35.15 -21.41
C THR A 241 -28.50 -34.14 -20.43
N ILE A 242 -27.90 -34.59 -19.33
CA ILE A 242 -27.25 -33.68 -18.37
C ILE A 242 -26.00 -33.04 -18.99
N LYS A 243 -25.20 -33.80 -19.76
CA LYS A 243 -24.03 -33.24 -20.47
C LYS A 243 -24.41 -32.21 -21.53
N GLU A 244 -25.55 -32.40 -22.20
CA GLU A 244 -26.06 -31.46 -23.21
C GLU A 244 -26.63 -30.18 -22.57
N GLN A 245 -27.26 -30.31 -21.41
CA GLN A 245 -27.98 -29.21 -20.76
C GLN A 245 -27.17 -28.50 -19.68
N CYS A 246 -26.06 -29.08 -19.21
CA CYS A 246 -25.26 -28.53 -18.13
C CYS A 246 -23.81 -28.31 -18.54
N HIS A 247 -23.20 -27.28 -17.95
CA HIS A 247 -21.77 -27.01 -18.08
C HIS A 247 -21.11 -26.86 -16.72
N ILE A 248 -19.80 -27.05 -16.71
CA ILE A 248 -18.96 -26.86 -15.52
C ILE A 248 -18.35 -25.46 -15.57
N SER A 249 -18.51 -24.71 -14.48
CA SER A 249 -17.78 -23.47 -14.23
C SER A 249 -16.79 -23.69 -13.09
N LEU A 250 -15.55 -23.27 -13.30
CA LEU A 250 -14.49 -23.32 -12.29
C LEU A 250 -14.53 -22.07 -11.42
N ASN A 251 -14.31 -22.27 -10.12
CA ASN A 251 -14.26 -21.20 -9.13
C ASN A 251 -12.92 -21.23 -8.42
N SER A 252 -12.16 -20.15 -8.59
CA SER A 252 -10.92 -19.83 -7.88
C SER A 252 -9.91 -20.98 -7.80
N PRO A 253 -9.33 -21.43 -8.92
CA PRO A 253 -8.29 -22.45 -8.91
C PRO A 253 -7.09 -22.01 -8.08
N THR A 254 -6.55 -22.94 -7.29
CA THR A 254 -5.27 -22.82 -6.60
C THR A 254 -4.32 -23.86 -7.19
N LEU A 255 -3.22 -23.38 -7.76
CA LEU A 255 -2.21 -24.17 -8.42
C LEU A 255 -0.91 -24.11 -7.62
N ILE A 256 -0.13 -25.19 -7.63
CA ILE A 256 1.30 -25.15 -7.30
C ILE A 256 2.06 -25.36 -8.60
N ILE A 257 2.93 -24.41 -8.96
CA ILE A 257 3.76 -24.45 -10.17
C ILE A 257 5.19 -24.13 -9.75
N ASP A 258 6.12 -25.02 -10.07
CA ASP A 258 7.53 -24.95 -9.64
C ASP A 258 7.67 -24.73 -8.13
N GLY A 259 6.83 -25.43 -7.35
CA GLY A 259 6.77 -25.32 -5.89
C GLY A 259 6.19 -24.02 -5.35
N LYS A 260 5.69 -23.11 -6.20
CA LYS A 260 5.10 -21.82 -5.79
C LYS A 260 3.58 -21.84 -5.91
N LYS A 261 2.91 -21.28 -4.91
CA LYS A 261 1.45 -21.11 -4.93
C LYS A 261 1.06 -20.06 -5.96
N PHE A 262 0.06 -20.38 -6.77
CA PHE A 262 -0.53 -19.51 -7.75
C PHE A 262 -2.06 -19.63 -7.69
N ASP A 263 -2.69 -18.61 -7.12
CA ASP A 263 -4.15 -18.49 -6.98
C ASP A 263 -4.61 -17.09 -7.41
N MET A 264 -5.92 -16.82 -7.31
CA MET A 264 -6.48 -15.53 -7.71
C MET A 264 -5.92 -14.36 -6.89
N THR A 265 -5.57 -14.56 -5.62
CA THR A 265 -4.98 -13.51 -4.77
C THR A 265 -3.60 -13.14 -5.28
N VAL A 266 -2.70 -14.13 -5.43
CA VAL A 266 -1.35 -13.92 -5.98
C VAL A 266 -1.41 -13.34 -7.39
N PHE A 267 -2.40 -13.75 -8.18
CA PHE A 267 -2.62 -13.24 -9.53
C PHE A 267 -2.99 -11.74 -9.52
N TYR A 268 -3.97 -11.34 -8.70
CA TYR A 268 -4.42 -9.95 -8.61
C TYR A 268 -3.42 -9.04 -7.90
N ASP A 269 -2.62 -9.54 -6.96
CA ASP A 269 -1.55 -8.78 -6.29
C ASP A 269 -0.49 -8.27 -7.28
N LYS A 270 -0.34 -8.94 -8.43
CA LYS A 270 0.54 -8.48 -9.51
C LYS A 270 -0.05 -7.35 -10.35
N ILE A 271 -1.37 -7.16 -10.34
CA ILE A 271 -2.04 -6.12 -11.12
C ILE A 271 -2.03 -4.84 -10.29
N PRO A 272 -1.29 -3.80 -10.69
CA PRO A 272 -1.22 -2.59 -9.91
C PRO A 272 -2.61 -1.95 -9.83
N TYR A 273 -3.03 -1.61 -8.62
CA TYR A 273 -4.35 -1.01 -8.37
C TYR A 273 -4.62 0.21 -9.26
N TYR A 274 -3.58 1.03 -9.45
CA TYR A 274 -3.63 2.24 -10.28
C TYR A 274 -3.92 1.95 -11.76
N ALA A 275 -3.53 0.78 -12.28
CA ALA A 275 -3.72 0.42 -13.69
C ALA A 275 -5.19 0.27 -14.08
N ASN A 276 -6.03 -0.23 -13.17
CA ASN A 276 -7.47 -0.31 -13.43
C ASN A 276 -8.16 1.04 -13.26
N ARG A 277 -7.67 1.88 -12.34
CA ARG A 277 -8.40 3.07 -11.87
C ARG A 277 -8.05 4.35 -12.64
N TYR A 278 -6.83 4.46 -13.19
CA TYR A 278 -6.42 5.66 -13.93
C TYR A 278 -7.32 5.93 -15.14
N LYS A 279 -7.67 4.90 -15.91
CA LYS A 279 -8.54 5.03 -17.09
C LYS A 279 -9.92 5.59 -16.74
N GLU A 280 -10.50 5.12 -15.64
CA GLU A 280 -11.82 5.56 -15.17
C GLU A 280 -11.79 7.04 -14.73
N LEU A 281 -10.67 7.45 -14.14
CA LEU A 281 -10.52 8.76 -13.51
C LEU A 281 -9.88 9.83 -14.42
N ARG A 282 -9.31 9.46 -15.58
CA ARG A 282 -8.59 10.41 -16.45
C ARG A 282 -9.43 11.59 -16.94
N ASN A 283 -10.75 11.45 -16.92
CA ASN A 283 -11.69 12.53 -17.26
C ASN A 283 -12.05 13.43 -16.06
N ASP A 284 -11.75 12.98 -14.83
CA ASP A 284 -11.96 13.72 -13.58
C ASP A 284 -10.62 14.11 -12.96
N THR A 285 -9.91 14.99 -13.67
CA THR A 285 -8.54 15.39 -13.33
C THR A 285 -8.43 16.21 -12.04
N ALA A 286 -9.56 16.68 -11.51
CA ALA A 286 -9.63 17.42 -10.25
C ALA A 286 -9.65 16.49 -9.03
N SER A 287 -10.11 15.24 -9.19
CA SER A 287 -10.26 14.29 -8.09
C SER A 287 -8.93 13.94 -7.42
N SER A 288 -8.97 13.73 -6.10
CA SER A 288 -7.82 13.23 -5.34
C SER A 288 -7.37 11.86 -5.83
N ASP A 289 -8.33 11.02 -6.21
CA ASP A 289 -8.06 9.67 -6.70
C ASP A 289 -7.31 9.70 -8.04
N TYR A 290 -7.66 10.61 -8.96
CA TYR A 290 -6.92 10.80 -10.21
C TYR A 290 -5.48 11.20 -9.94
N LYS A 291 -5.26 12.22 -9.10
CA LYS A 291 -3.92 12.72 -8.78
C LYS A 291 -3.06 11.62 -8.16
N LEU A 292 -3.61 10.88 -7.19
CA LEU A 292 -2.93 9.75 -6.57
C LEU A 292 -2.58 8.67 -7.60
N CYS A 293 -3.54 8.25 -8.44
CA CYS A 293 -3.29 7.21 -9.45
C CYS A 293 -2.23 7.67 -10.46
N ARG A 294 -2.30 8.92 -10.93
CA ARG A 294 -1.32 9.54 -11.83
C ARG A 294 0.07 9.52 -11.22
N ASP A 295 0.20 9.99 -9.98
CA ASP A 295 1.50 10.15 -9.31
C ASP A 295 2.16 8.81 -9.03
N VAL A 296 1.39 7.80 -8.61
CA VAL A 296 1.88 6.43 -8.43
C VAL A 296 2.30 5.82 -9.77
N PHE A 297 1.55 6.06 -10.85
CA PHE A 297 1.89 5.58 -12.19
C PHE A 297 3.19 6.19 -12.71
N ILE A 298 3.31 7.52 -12.61
CA ILE A 298 4.53 8.23 -13.02
C ILE A 298 5.72 7.62 -12.29
N ARG A 299 5.61 7.41 -10.97
CA ARG A 299 6.68 6.79 -10.18
C ARG A 299 6.98 5.34 -10.56
N GLY A 300 5.96 4.54 -10.85
CA GLY A 300 6.12 3.12 -11.17
C GLY A 300 6.72 2.88 -12.56
N GLU A 301 6.23 3.62 -13.57
CA GLU A 301 6.39 3.27 -14.98
C GLU A 301 7.19 4.30 -15.80
N ILE A 302 7.31 5.54 -15.34
CA ILE A 302 7.92 6.64 -16.12
C ILE A 302 9.22 7.13 -15.48
N ASP A 303 9.17 7.54 -14.22
CA ASP A 303 10.30 8.09 -13.48
C ASP A 303 10.25 7.65 -12.01
N LYS A 304 11.10 6.69 -11.65
CA LYS A 304 11.18 6.14 -10.28
C LYS A 304 11.57 7.16 -9.22
N THR A 305 12.18 8.27 -9.63
CA THR A 305 12.57 9.35 -8.72
C THR A 305 11.41 10.31 -8.43
N TYR A 306 10.34 10.27 -9.24
CA TYR A 306 9.18 11.13 -9.09
C TYR A 306 8.58 11.05 -7.69
N TYR A 307 8.25 12.22 -7.16
CA TYR A 307 7.69 12.40 -5.84
C TYR A 307 6.55 13.41 -5.93
N GLU A 308 5.41 13.10 -5.31
CA GLU A 308 4.24 13.98 -5.29
C GLU A 308 4.62 15.34 -4.67
N LYS A 309 4.09 16.44 -5.23
CA LYS A 309 4.57 17.80 -4.96
C LYS A 309 4.48 18.19 -3.50
N ASP A 310 3.32 18.03 -2.87
CA ASP A 310 3.11 18.47 -1.49
C ASP A 310 4.01 17.70 -0.52
N THR A 311 4.12 16.38 -0.73
CA THR A 311 5.00 15.53 0.08
C THR A 311 6.48 15.87 -0.14
N TRP A 312 6.89 16.15 -1.38
CA TRP A 312 8.27 16.55 -1.69
C TRP A 312 8.61 17.91 -1.09
N VAL A 313 7.69 18.88 -1.22
CA VAL A 313 7.86 20.24 -0.68
C VAL A 313 7.96 20.21 0.83
N SER A 314 7.10 19.44 1.50
CA SER A 314 7.16 19.25 2.96
C SER A 314 8.50 18.63 3.39
N LEU A 315 8.94 17.56 2.71
CA LEU A 315 10.22 16.92 3.00
C LEU A 315 11.40 17.88 2.78
N ARG A 316 11.43 18.58 1.64
CA ARG A 316 12.51 19.52 1.30
C ARG A 316 12.56 20.70 2.26
N LYS A 317 11.41 21.19 2.72
CA LYS A 317 11.33 22.20 3.78
C LYS A 317 11.99 21.69 5.06
N SER A 318 11.66 20.47 5.51
CA SER A 318 12.31 19.87 6.68
C SER A 318 13.82 19.66 6.50
N GLN A 319 14.28 19.32 5.29
CA GLN A 319 15.71 19.28 4.98
C GLN A 319 16.35 20.66 5.11
N MET A 320 15.73 21.73 4.57
CA MET A 320 16.26 23.10 4.70
C MET A 320 16.27 23.60 6.15
N GLU A 321 15.27 23.25 6.95
CA GLU A 321 15.24 23.54 8.40
C GLU A 321 16.38 22.81 9.13
N TYR A 322 16.61 21.54 8.79
CA TYR A 322 17.72 20.75 9.33
C TYR A 322 19.08 21.33 8.91
N GLU A 323 19.26 21.65 7.63
CA GLU A 323 20.48 22.27 7.07
C GLU A 323 20.79 23.62 7.74
N PHE A 324 19.76 24.40 8.11
CA PHE A 324 19.95 25.68 8.79
C PHE A 324 20.58 25.52 10.18
N ASN A 325 20.06 24.60 11.00
CA ASN A 325 20.66 24.28 12.30
C ASN A 325 20.27 22.86 12.76
N PRO A 326 21.11 21.84 12.50
CA PRO A 326 20.81 20.44 12.83
C PRO A 326 20.55 20.18 14.31
N VAL A 327 21.24 20.94 15.18
CA VAL A 327 21.17 20.76 16.64
C VAL A 327 19.89 21.39 17.18
N ALA A 328 19.51 22.58 16.69
CA ALA A 328 18.23 23.20 17.02
C ALA A 328 17.04 22.40 16.47
N TYR A 329 17.18 21.86 15.25
CA TYR A 329 16.20 20.96 14.64
C TYR A 329 15.98 19.71 15.50
N ALA A 330 17.05 19.04 15.92
CA ALA A 330 16.97 17.87 16.80
C ALA A 330 16.35 18.22 18.17
N LEU A 331 16.65 19.40 18.72
CA LEU A 331 15.97 19.86 19.95
C LEU A 331 14.47 20.09 19.71
N PHE A 332 14.08 20.71 18.60
CA PHE A 332 12.69 21.07 18.32
C PHE A 332 11.82 19.89 17.87
N TYR A 333 12.29 19.04 16.96
CA TYR A 333 11.54 17.90 16.40
C TYR A 333 11.88 16.55 17.04
N GLY A 334 13.06 16.41 17.66
CA GLY A 334 13.55 15.16 18.24
C GLY A 334 14.67 14.50 17.40
N GLU A 335 15.47 13.64 18.04
CA GLU A 335 16.59 12.95 17.38
C GLU A 335 16.13 11.99 16.28
N ASP A 336 15.00 11.31 16.46
CA ASP A 336 14.48 10.35 15.47
C ASP A 336 14.16 11.06 14.15
N MET A 337 13.49 12.22 14.20
CA MET A 337 13.19 13.03 13.02
C MET A 337 14.46 13.60 12.39
N ALA A 338 15.40 14.08 13.20
CA ALA A 338 16.68 14.58 12.69
C ALA A 338 17.48 13.49 11.96
N LYS A 339 17.46 12.26 12.49
CA LYS A 339 18.10 11.10 11.88
C LYS A 339 17.42 10.70 10.56
N GLU A 340 16.09 10.68 10.52
CA GLU A 340 15.34 10.38 9.30
C GLU A 340 15.67 11.38 8.18
N ILE A 341 15.74 12.68 8.49
CA ILE A 341 16.11 13.71 7.52
C ILE A 341 17.58 13.56 7.07
N GLN A 342 18.49 13.25 8.00
CA GLN A 342 19.89 13.02 7.67
C GLN A 342 20.05 11.82 6.72
N GLU A 343 19.41 10.68 7.01
CA GLU A 343 19.48 9.49 6.15
C GLU A 343 18.97 9.78 4.73
N LYS A 344 17.89 10.56 4.61
CA LYS A 344 17.35 10.96 3.29
C LYS A 344 18.26 11.90 2.51
N LEU A 345 19.08 12.72 3.19
CA LEU A 345 20.06 13.60 2.53
C LEU A 345 21.29 12.83 2.02
N GLU A 346 21.59 11.67 2.60
CA GLU A 346 22.70 10.82 2.18
C GLU A 346 22.36 9.95 0.95
N ASP A 347 21.05 9.76 0.67
CA ASP A 347 20.51 9.00 -0.46
C ASP A 347 20.25 9.86 -1.74
N GLU A 348 20.32 11.19 -1.63
CA GLU A 348 20.17 12.16 -2.74
C GLU A 348 21.52 12.51 -3.39
#